data_AF-A0A1R1PPU9-F1
#
_entry.id   AF-A0A1R1PPU9-F1
#
_cell.length_a   1.000
_cell.length_b   1.000
_cell.length_c   1.000
_cell.angle_alpha   90.00
_cell.angle_beta   90.00
_cell.angle_gamma   90.00
#
_symmetry.space_group_name_H-M   'P 1'
#
loop_
_entity.id
_entity.type
_entity.pdbx_description
1 polymer ?
#
loop_
_entity_poly.entity_id
_entity_poly.type
_entity_poly.pdbx_seq_one_letter_code
_entity_poly.pdbx_strand_id
1 'polypeptide(L)'
;MSFRKAKGNEDNKPIPGTRYQTQSQLNITSTGCLSFDEVMGGGIPVGAMILVEEDRLTDYSKTLQSLFESQGVSHGQELLVIKPGLNSKIELSLPESVSEEKKKRVEKPKPENNQPRQDYSDRRATGDSMKIAWRYNSLQKIRGPGLLAELKGMS
;
A
#
# COMPACT_ATOMS: atom_id res chain seq x y z
N MET A 1 54.39 7.89 17.84
CA MET A 1 54.02 6.93 16.77
C MET A 1 52.67 7.32 16.24
N SER A 2 52.57 7.65 14.94
CA SER A 2 51.32 8.04 14.29
C SER A 2 50.73 6.80 13.61
N PHE A 3 49.51 6.44 14.01
CA PHE A 3 48.77 5.37 13.37
C PHE A 3 48.26 5.87 12.02
N ARG A 4 48.88 5.43 10.92
CA ARG A 4 48.34 5.61 9.57
C ARG A 4 47.26 4.55 9.37
N LYS A 5 45.99 4.98 9.36
CA LYS A 5 44.87 4.12 8.96
C LYS A 5 45.09 3.73 7.49
N ALA A 6 45.36 2.45 7.25
CA ALA A 6 45.42 1.91 5.90
C ALA A 6 44.06 2.15 5.23
N LYS A 7 44.09 2.90 4.12
CA LYS A 7 42.90 3.18 3.31
C LYS A 7 42.66 1.92 2.46
N GLY A 8 42.10 0.88 3.07
CA GLY A 8 41.50 -0.21 2.33
C GLY A 8 40.39 0.38 1.48
N ASN A 9 40.40 0.12 0.18
CA ASN A 9 39.22 0.24 -0.69
C ASN A 9 38.21 -0.86 -0.28
N GLU A 10 37.78 -0.86 0.98
CA GLU A 10 36.52 -1.48 1.33
C GLU A 10 35.48 -0.43 0.99
N ASP A 11 34.93 -0.55 -0.21
CA ASP A 11 33.72 0.14 -0.59
C ASP A 11 32.69 -0.15 0.51
N ASN A 12 32.48 0.82 1.41
CA ASN A 12 31.45 0.79 2.45
C ASN A 12 30.08 0.90 1.77
N LYS A 13 29.75 -0.10 0.95
CA LYS A 13 28.48 -0.19 0.26
C LYS A 13 27.47 -0.67 1.31
N PRO A 14 26.37 0.06 1.52
CA PRO A 14 25.36 -0.37 2.48
C PRO A 14 24.85 -1.76 2.09
N ILE A 15 24.57 -2.59 3.10
CA ILE A 15 24.03 -3.93 2.89
C ILE A 15 22.70 -3.77 2.12
N PRO A 16 22.53 -4.45 0.97
CA PRO A 16 21.35 -4.26 0.12
C PRO A 16 20.07 -4.58 0.87
N GLY A 17 19.02 -3.78 0.68
CA GLY A 17 17.72 -3.95 1.35
C GLY A 17 17.70 -3.63 2.84
N THR A 18 18.78 -3.07 3.39
CA THR A 18 18.83 -2.61 4.78
C THR A 18 18.86 -1.09 4.89
N ARG A 19 18.36 -0.58 6.00
CA ARG A 19 18.41 0.82 6.39
C ARG A 19 19.07 0.94 7.75
N TYR A 20 20.00 1.88 7.89
CA TYR A 20 20.60 2.18 9.19
C TYR A 20 19.62 2.97 10.06
N GLN A 21 19.30 2.46 11.25
CA GLN A 21 18.46 3.15 12.22
C GLN A 21 19.34 3.95 13.18
N THR A 22 19.24 5.28 13.12
CA THR A 22 20.07 6.20 13.91
C THR A 22 19.83 6.09 15.41
N GLN A 23 18.61 5.77 15.84
CA GLN A 23 18.24 5.63 17.25
C GLN A 23 18.85 4.39 17.90
N SER A 24 18.79 3.25 17.21
CA SER A 24 19.26 1.95 17.74
C SER A 24 20.68 1.60 17.31
N GLN A 25 21.27 2.35 16.39
CA GLN A 25 22.59 2.08 15.78
C GLN A 25 22.70 0.69 15.13
N LEU A 26 21.57 0.15 14.68
CA LEU A 26 21.48 -1.15 14.02
C LEU A 26 21.00 -0.98 12.59
N ASN A 27 21.42 -1.91 11.72
CA ASN A 27 20.80 -2.05 10.41
C ASN A 27 19.49 -2.82 10.57
N ILE A 28 18.42 -2.29 10.00
CA ILE A 28 17.11 -2.93 9.96
C ILE A 28 16.75 -3.31 8.52
N THR A 29 16.03 -4.40 8.35
CA THR A 29 15.45 -4.86 7.08
C THR A 29 13.94 -4.84 7.17
N SER A 30 13.26 -4.51 6.07
CA SER A 30 11.81 -4.59 5.98
C SER A 30 11.35 -6.04 5.90
N THR A 31 10.12 -6.32 6.35
CA THR A 31 9.48 -7.63 6.18
C THR A 31 8.73 -7.79 4.86
N GLY A 32 8.64 -6.74 4.04
CA GLY A 32 7.74 -6.70 2.89
C GLY A 32 6.28 -6.38 3.27
N CYS A 33 5.96 -6.29 4.57
CA CYS A 33 4.65 -5.88 5.06
C CYS A 33 4.77 -4.55 5.83
N LEU A 34 4.26 -3.45 5.24
CA LEU A 34 4.40 -2.11 5.82
C LEU A 34 3.77 -2.02 7.22
N SER A 35 2.57 -2.55 7.41
CA SER A 35 1.88 -2.50 8.71
C SER A 35 2.61 -3.28 9.79
N PHE A 36 3.25 -4.40 9.44
CA PHE A 36 4.05 -5.17 10.39
C PHE A 36 5.35 -4.46 10.73
N ASP A 37 6.03 -3.88 9.73
CA ASP A 37 7.24 -3.10 9.95
C ASP A 37 6.99 -1.90 10.87
N GLU A 38 5.87 -1.18 10.71
CA GLU A 38 5.49 -0.07 11.59
C GLU A 38 5.37 -0.51 13.05
N VAL A 39 4.70 -1.65 13.31
CA VAL A 39 4.56 -2.22 14.66
C VAL A 39 5.93 -2.61 15.23
N MET A 40 6.84 -3.11 14.39
CA MET A 40 8.19 -3.51 14.80
C MET A 40 9.17 -2.32 14.96
N GLY A 41 8.72 -1.07 14.74
CA GLY A 41 9.59 0.11 14.84
C GLY A 41 10.34 0.45 13.55
N GLY A 42 9.79 0.03 12.41
CA GLY A 42 10.27 0.30 11.06
C GLY A 42 10.94 -0.87 10.34
N GLY A 43 10.95 -2.07 10.95
CA GLY A 43 11.51 -3.30 10.38
C GLY A 43 12.17 -4.20 11.44
N ILE A 44 12.91 -5.21 10.97
CA ILE A 44 13.61 -6.19 11.80
C ILE A 44 15.11 -5.87 11.85
N PRO A 45 15.75 -5.80 13.02
CA PRO A 45 17.20 -5.69 13.12
C PRO A 45 17.94 -6.88 12.48
N VAL A 46 19.02 -6.61 11.75
CA VAL A 46 19.89 -7.65 11.19
C VAL A 46 20.49 -8.49 12.32
N GLY A 47 20.35 -9.82 12.22
CA GLY A 47 20.78 -10.76 13.26
C GLY A 47 19.70 -11.10 14.30
N ALA A 48 18.51 -10.48 14.22
CA ALA A 48 17.37 -10.88 15.04
C ALA A 48 16.65 -12.11 14.47
N MET A 49 15.92 -12.81 15.34
CA MET A 49 15.04 -13.92 14.98
C MET A 49 13.60 -13.56 15.36
N ILE A 50 12.66 -13.91 14.48
CA ILE A 50 11.23 -13.70 14.71
C ILE A 50 10.52 -15.04 14.59
N LEU A 51 9.62 -15.29 15.53
CA LEU A 51 8.67 -16.40 15.51
C LEU A 51 7.27 -15.82 15.29
N VAL A 52 6.56 -16.35 14.29
CA VAL A 52 5.17 -15.99 14.01
C VAL A 52 4.32 -17.22 14.31
N GLU A 53 3.50 -17.12 15.35
CA GLU A 53 2.48 -18.12 15.65
C GLU A 53 1.15 -17.69 15.04
N GLU A 54 0.42 -18.67 14.51
CA GLU A 54 -0.85 -18.46 13.85
C GLU A 54 -1.94 -19.30 14.50
N ASP A 55 -3.14 -18.73 14.61
CA ASP A 55 -4.32 -19.44 15.05
C ASP A 55 -4.87 -20.35 13.94
N ARG A 56 -5.59 -21.41 14.33
CA ARG A 56 -5.91 -22.59 13.50
C ARG A 56 -6.69 -22.34 12.20
N LEU A 57 -7.27 -21.16 12.02
CA LEU A 57 -8.21 -20.88 10.92
C LEU A 57 -7.68 -19.92 9.86
N THR A 58 -6.44 -19.45 9.97
CA THR A 58 -5.85 -18.50 9.03
C THR A 58 -4.55 -19.05 8.41
N ASP A 59 -4.15 -18.48 7.27
CA ASP A 59 -2.88 -18.78 6.57
C ASP A 59 -2.01 -17.49 6.39
N TYR A 60 -2.16 -16.53 7.30
CA TYR A 60 -1.41 -15.28 7.32
C TYR A 60 0.07 -15.47 7.61
N SER A 61 0.48 -16.48 8.39
CA SER A 61 1.90 -16.75 8.65
C SER A 61 2.63 -17.09 7.34
N LYS A 62 2.02 -17.93 6.51
CA LYS A 62 2.53 -18.28 5.17
C LYS A 62 2.61 -17.05 4.27
N THR A 63 1.61 -16.17 4.35
CA THR A 63 1.59 -14.92 3.58
C THR A 63 2.72 -13.97 4.01
N LEU A 64 2.93 -13.81 5.32
CA LEU A 64 4.04 -13.02 5.86
C LEU A 64 5.39 -13.62 5.46
N GLN A 65 5.53 -14.94 5.51
CA GLN A 65 6.75 -15.62 5.05
C GLN A 65 7.03 -15.36 3.57
N SER A 66 6.02 -15.49 2.71
CA SER A 66 6.12 -15.19 1.28
C SER A 66 6.48 -13.72 1.00
N LEU A 67 5.95 -12.78 1.79
CA LEU A 67 6.33 -11.37 1.70
C LEU A 67 7.79 -11.16 2.09
N PHE A 68 8.24 -11.78 3.18
CA PHE A 68 9.64 -11.70 3.63
C PHE A 68 10.60 -12.25 2.59
N GLU A 69 10.26 -13.40 1.99
CA GLU A 69 11.04 -14.00 0.90
C GLU A 69 11.07 -13.08 -0.33
N SER A 70 9.94 -12.51 -0.73
CA SER A 70 9.88 -11.59 -1.87
C SER A 70 10.66 -10.29 -1.64
N GLN A 71 10.68 -9.82 -0.40
CA GLN A 71 11.46 -8.66 0.02
C GLN A 71 12.96 -8.94 -0.13
N GLY A 72 13.44 -10.11 0.30
CA GLY A 72 14.84 -10.50 0.11
C GLY A 72 15.20 -10.66 -1.37
N VAL A 73 14.36 -11.31 -2.17
CA VAL A 73 14.58 -11.50 -3.61
C VAL A 73 14.64 -10.16 -4.34
N SER A 74 13.70 -9.25 -4.07
CA SER A 74 13.64 -7.93 -4.71
C SER A 74 14.87 -7.06 -4.44
N HIS A 75 15.51 -7.23 -3.28
CA HIS A 75 16.73 -6.53 -2.92
C HIS A 75 18.02 -7.30 -3.29
N GLY A 76 17.90 -8.47 -3.91
CA GLY A 76 19.05 -9.31 -4.26
C GLY A 76 19.79 -9.89 -3.06
N GLN A 77 19.09 -10.09 -1.93
CA GLN A 77 19.63 -10.75 -0.75
C GLN A 77 19.67 -12.28 -0.96
N GLU A 78 20.66 -12.92 -0.35
CA GLU A 78 20.73 -14.38 -0.33
C GLU A 78 19.73 -14.93 0.70
N LEU A 79 18.91 -15.89 0.28
CA LEU A 79 17.81 -16.44 1.06
C LEU A 79 17.98 -17.95 1.21
N LEU A 80 17.91 -18.42 2.45
CA LEU A 80 17.74 -19.83 2.79
C LEU A 80 16.30 -20.06 3.23
N VAL A 81 15.57 -20.88 2.48
CA VAL A 81 14.17 -21.22 2.78
C VAL A 81 14.09 -22.70 3.14
N ILE A 82 13.56 -22.98 4.33
CA ILE A 82 13.30 -24.35 4.81
C ILE A 82 11.79 -24.49 4.95
N LYS A 83 11.17 -25.26 4.07
CA LYS A 83 9.73 -25.55 4.06
C LYS A 83 9.52 -27.05 3.81
N PRO A 84 8.49 -27.66 4.42
CA PRO A 84 8.15 -29.05 4.12
C PRO A 84 7.74 -29.19 2.65
N GLY A 85 8.33 -30.15 1.94
CA GLY A 85 7.99 -30.46 0.55
C GLY A 85 8.61 -29.54 -0.52
N LEU A 86 9.49 -28.60 -0.13
CA LEU A 86 10.18 -27.71 -1.06
C LEU A 86 11.37 -28.43 -1.71
N ASN A 87 11.30 -28.70 -3.02
CA ASN A 87 12.37 -29.36 -3.77
C ASN A 87 13.15 -28.39 -4.66
N SER A 88 12.52 -27.29 -5.08
CA SER A 88 13.12 -26.32 -6.00
C SER A 88 12.67 -24.88 -5.71
N LYS A 89 13.48 -23.89 -6.13
CA LYS A 89 13.15 -22.45 -5.95
C LYS A 89 11.88 -22.02 -6.71
N ILE A 90 11.51 -22.75 -7.76
CA ILE A 90 10.36 -22.44 -8.62
C ILE A 90 9.03 -22.66 -7.88
N GLU A 91 9.05 -23.47 -6.82
CA GLU A 91 7.89 -23.75 -5.97
C GLU A 91 7.59 -22.62 -4.97
N LEU A 92 8.44 -21.61 -4.85
CA LEU A 92 8.19 -20.46 -3.96
C LEU A 92 7.05 -19.60 -4.51
N SER A 93 5.96 -19.52 -3.76
CA SER A 93 4.86 -18.60 -4.03
C SER A 93 5.23 -17.17 -3.62
N LEU A 94 5.90 -16.44 -4.52
CA LEU A 94 6.33 -15.06 -4.30
C LEU A 94 5.33 -14.08 -4.92
N PRO A 95 4.86 -13.07 -4.17
CA PRO A 95 4.07 -11.97 -4.71
C PRO A 95 4.82 -11.21 -5.81
N GLU A 96 4.09 -10.68 -6.79
CA GLU A 96 4.67 -9.81 -7.82
C GLU A 96 5.02 -8.44 -7.22
N SER A 97 6.18 -7.90 -7.61
CA SER A 97 6.54 -6.52 -7.26
C SER A 97 5.61 -5.53 -7.98
N VAL A 98 4.96 -4.66 -7.20
CA VAL A 98 4.08 -3.61 -7.74
C VAL A 98 4.93 -2.39 -8.12
N SER A 99 5.18 -2.19 -9.40
CA SER A 99 5.83 -0.98 -9.91
C SER A 99 4.93 0.25 -9.79
N GLU A 100 5.54 1.44 -9.59
CA GLU A 100 4.84 2.73 -9.50
C GLU A 100 3.93 3.03 -10.72
N GLU A 101 4.25 2.46 -11.89
CA GLU A 101 3.43 2.60 -13.09
C GLU A 101 2.10 1.84 -13.00
N LYS A 102 2.09 0.68 -12.31
CA LYS A 102 0.87 -0.10 -12.07
C LYS A 102 -0.03 0.58 -11.04
N LYS A 103 0.52 1.28 -10.05
CA LYS A 103 -0.26 2.07 -9.07
C LYS A 103 -1.14 3.13 -9.76
N LYS A 104 -0.59 3.84 -10.75
CA LYS A 104 -1.33 4.85 -11.53
C LYS A 104 -2.46 4.28 -12.41
N ARG A 105 -2.36 3.01 -12.85
CA ARG A 105 -3.40 2.36 -13.66
C ARG A 105 -4.63 1.97 -12.86
N VAL A 106 -4.48 1.70 -11.56
CA VAL A 106 -5.62 1.43 -10.67
C VAL A 106 -6.38 2.71 -10.34
N GLU A 107 -5.70 3.87 -10.37
CA GLU A 107 -6.29 5.15 -9.97
C GLU A 107 -6.93 5.97 -11.10
N LYS A 108 -6.70 5.66 -12.38
CA LYS A 108 -7.21 6.48 -13.50
C LYS A 108 -8.05 5.67 -14.50
N PRO A 109 -9.39 5.84 -14.54
CA PRO A 109 -10.19 5.40 -15.67
C PRO A 109 -9.84 6.26 -16.91
N LYS A 110 -9.59 5.62 -18.05
CA LYS A 110 -9.26 6.29 -19.32
C LYS A 110 -10.48 7.07 -19.86
N PRO A 111 -10.32 8.33 -20.31
CA PRO A 111 -11.35 9.03 -21.07
C PRO A 111 -11.19 8.68 -22.56
N GLU A 112 -12.25 8.20 -23.19
CA GLU A 112 -12.32 8.08 -24.65
C GLU A 112 -13.06 9.30 -25.21
N ASN A 113 -12.51 9.82 -26.30
CA ASN A 113 -12.61 11.21 -26.74
C ASN A 113 -13.44 11.32 -28.05
N ASN A 114 -13.84 12.57 -28.36
CA ASN A 114 -14.25 13.12 -29.66
C ASN A 114 -15.76 13.03 -30.00
N GLN A 115 -16.48 14.07 -30.46
CA GLN A 115 -16.15 15.44 -30.87
C GLN A 115 -17.49 16.24 -31.13
N PRO A 116 -17.51 17.50 -31.61
CA PRO A 116 -18.18 18.60 -30.92
C PRO A 116 -19.40 19.20 -31.67
N ARG A 117 -20.21 20.03 -30.99
CA ARG A 117 -20.71 21.33 -31.49
C ARG A 117 -21.64 22.07 -30.50
N GLN A 118 -21.29 23.35 -30.34
CA GLN A 118 -22.11 24.57 -30.32
C GLN A 118 -23.07 24.88 -29.15
N ASP A 119 -22.61 25.89 -28.37
CA ASP A 119 -23.33 27.04 -27.82
C ASP A 119 -24.85 27.08 -27.96
N TYR A 120 -25.56 27.15 -26.83
CA TYR A 120 -26.36 28.32 -26.44
C TYR A 120 -26.70 28.20 -24.95
N SER A 121 -26.65 29.34 -24.27
CA SER A 121 -27.14 29.58 -22.92
C SER A 121 -28.47 28.87 -22.63
N ASP A 122 -28.44 27.92 -21.68
CA ASP A 122 -29.39 27.74 -20.57
C ASP A 122 -29.22 26.30 -20.06
N ARG A 123 -28.24 26.13 -19.16
CA ARG A 123 -27.98 24.95 -18.32
C ARG A 123 -26.69 25.23 -17.57
N ARG A 124 -26.78 25.75 -16.35
CA ARG A 124 -25.64 25.73 -15.43
C ARG A 124 -25.39 24.26 -15.05
N ALA A 125 -24.50 23.67 -15.83
CA ALA A 125 -23.93 22.34 -15.73
C ALA A 125 -23.61 21.99 -14.26
N THR A 126 -24.03 20.84 -13.72
CA THR A 126 -23.77 19.49 -14.24
C THR A 126 -22.27 19.26 -14.40
N GLY A 127 -21.55 19.26 -13.28
CA GLY A 127 -20.17 18.82 -13.16
C GLY A 127 -20.16 17.53 -12.35
N ASP A 128 -19.88 16.43 -13.06
CA ASP A 128 -19.64 15.09 -12.54
C ASP A 128 -20.82 14.48 -11.77
N SER A 129 -21.48 13.52 -12.42
CA SER A 129 -22.51 12.68 -11.83
C SER A 129 -22.01 12.12 -10.50
N MET A 130 -22.50 12.69 -9.41
CA MET A 130 -22.31 12.18 -8.06
C MET A 130 -22.68 10.69 -8.07
N LYS A 131 -21.68 9.80 -8.02
CA LYS A 131 -21.91 8.34 -8.08
C LYS A 131 -22.76 7.82 -6.93
N ILE A 132 -22.78 8.55 -5.81
CA ILE A 132 -23.64 8.25 -4.66
C ILE A 132 -25.11 8.58 -4.97
N ALA A 133 -25.38 9.60 -5.78
CA ALA A 133 -26.73 10.06 -6.09
C ALA A 133 -27.50 9.10 -7.02
N TRP A 134 -26.82 8.21 -7.75
CA TRP A 134 -27.48 7.25 -8.64
C TRP A 134 -28.40 6.29 -7.89
N ARG A 135 -28.02 5.86 -6.68
CA ARG A 135 -28.85 4.98 -5.85
C ARG A 135 -30.12 5.64 -5.31
N TYR A 136 -30.15 6.97 -5.24
CA TYR A 136 -31.30 7.73 -4.75
C TYR A 136 -32.14 8.32 -5.88
N ASN A 137 -31.76 8.12 -7.15
CA ASN A 137 -32.48 8.67 -8.30
C ASN A 137 -33.85 8.04 -8.51
N SER A 138 -34.06 6.80 -8.05
CA SER A 138 -35.35 6.09 -8.13
C SER A 138 -36.23 6.25 -6.89
N LEU A 139 -35.77 6.96 -5.85
CA LEU A 139 -36.58 7.24 -4.68
C LEU A 139 -37.57 8.37 -4.98
N GLN A 140 -38.84 8.14 -4.68
CA GLN A 140 -39.87 9.16 -4.78
C GLN A 140 -39.47 10.35 -3.92
N LYS A 141 -39.36 11.53 -4.54
CA LYS A 141 -39.10 12.78 -3.83
C LYS A 141 -40.32 13.10 -2.98
N ILE A 142 -40.29 12.70 -1.70
CA ILE A 142 -41.35 13.05 -0.74
C ILE A 142 -41.34 14.58 -0.62
N ARG A 143 -42.36 15.20 -1.19
CA ARG A 143 -42.61 16.64 -1.08
C ARG A 143 -43.11 16.88 0.35
N GLY A 144 -42.21 17.24 1.25
CA GLY A 144 -42.59 17.65 2.60
C GLY A 144 -43.59 18.81 2.53
N PRO A 145 -44.73 18.75 3.23
CA PRO A 145 -45.66 19.86 3.30
C PRO A 145 -45.00 21.03 4.02
N GLY A 146 -45.03 22.20 3.39
CA GLY A 146 -44.73 23.47 4.04
C GLY A 146 -45.72 23.68 5.18
N LEU A 147 -45.24 23.56 6.41
CA LEU A 147 -46.04 23.73 7.61
C LEU A 147 -45.27 24.61 8.60
N LEU A 148 -44.85 25.79 8.15
CA LEU A 148 -44.37 26.89 9.00
C LEU A 148 -44.63 28.24 8.32
N ALA A 149 -45.90 28.51 7.96
CA ALA A 149 -46.32 29.84 7.54
C ALA A 149 -47.80 30.11 7.89
N GLU A 150 -48.21 29.82 9.13
CA GLU A 150 -49.51 30.30 9.60
C GLU A 150 -49.57 30.38 11.14
N LEU A 151 -48.71 31.22 11.74
CA LEU A 151 -48.91 31.72 13.12
C LEU A 151 -48.35 33.16 13.23
N LYS A 152 -48.83 34.05 12.36
CA LYS A 152 -48.69 35.50 12.56
C LYS A 152 -49.85 36.23 11.90
N GLY A 153 -51.01 36.23 12.55
CA GLY A 153 -52.19 36.94 12.04
C GLY A 153 -53.48 36.64 12.80
N MET A 154 -53.43 36.56 14.13
CA MET A 154 -54.64 36.63 14.97
C MET A 154 -54.35 37.53 16.18
N SER A 155 -54.49 38.83 15.96
CA SER A 155 -54.97 39.83 16.90
C SER A 155 -55.51 41.02 16.12
#